data_AF-A0A7K2C2K8-F1
#
_entry.id   AF-A0A7K2C2K8-F1
#
_cell.length_a   1.000
_cell.length_b   1.000
_cell.length_c   1.000
_cell.angle_alpha   90.00
_cell.angle_beta   90.00
_cell.angle_gamma   90.00
#
_symmetry.space_group_name_H-M   'P 1'
#
loop_
_entity.id
_entity.type
_entity.pdbx_description
1 polymer ?
#
loop_
_entity_poly.entity_id
_entity_poly.type
_entity_poly.pdbx_seq_one_letter_code
_entity_poly.pdbx_strand_id
1 'polypeptide(L)'
;MQLLSTPDWENLDTRGWRNDPPVIDVTIAMPATVHPRLRTSRGEVQINELKAGAEVRSTEGSIKVSSISGGPIKQHTSNGSITTKKIPATSLTVNALNGDLNLGVISSDHAEIRTSDGNITSEKMQGQSVLARTINGDIEIGELKSKNSLLLQTSDGSITTKQVDASSLIVKAVNGDLNLGAASSNNAEIRTSSKGNIKVDSITSREELTLRSSVGSITADKIDASALVVNAVNGDLNLGTASSDNAEIRSYNNGTIKVDKITSSEALSIQSLGGSITANQIDASSLNVKTTNGSLHLGVASSDQAEIRTSNNGNINAQQVQGASVLVRSINGNIKVQNIASSETLTIHSSDGSIITNQIDASSLDVRTVNGPMILGLVAGNDLEIRTSGGNISADRIEGELASVRTTQGNIAVGLVSAKGQVDLKSSSGNISAQHLEGESVSAKTSKGSITLENVATSREISLQTSEGNIFAEHLKGAFVTARATSKGDIETGLIEAHADVNLRNGDIQIGQIIGSLMLKSSNGDVNVGVEKIQNVRIQSSNGDVTLSAPEDFAATLDLAGKSLDLDRWGIVNPGPEPELRMAMHPGAPLIHVRATNGAIVLLPLENYSISSATVIPHPIPLQVLSAH
;
A
#
# COMPACT_ATOMS: atom_id res chain seq x y z
N MET A 1 9.63 -72.73 -26.41
CA MET A 1 10.02 -72.57 -24.99
C MET A 1 10.95 -73.70 -24.66
N GLN A 2 12.10 -73.40 -24.07
CA GLN A 2 13.03 -74.43 -23.59
C GLN A 2 13.27 -74.20 -22.11
N LEU A 3 13.07 -75.26 -21.31
CA LEU A 3 13.37 -75.28 -19.89
C LEU A 3 14.87 -75.52 -19.78
N LEU A 4 15.62 -74.55 -19.25
CA LEU A 4 17.09 -74.61 -19.20
C LEU A 4 17.60 -75.25 -17.91
N SER A 5 16.79 -75.23 -16.84
CA SER A 5 17.11 -75.88 -15.57
C SER A 5 15.82 -76.30 -14.86
N THR A 6 15.85 -77.49 -14.24
CA THR A 6 14.91 -77.93 -13.21
C THR A 6 15.70 -78.41 -12.01
N PRO A 7 15.17 -78.29 -10.79
CA PRO A 7 15.72 -79.03 -9.64
C PRO A 7 15.82 -80.52 -9.96
N ASP A 8 16.84 -81.19 -9.42
CA ASP A 8 16.96 -82.64 -9.51
C ASP A 8 15.98 -83.28 -8.52
N TRP A 9 14.77 -83.58 -9.00
CA TRP A 9 13.65 -84.04 -8.15
C TRP A 9 13.85 -85.44 -7.56
N GLU A 10 14.78 -86.23 -8.10
CA GLU A 10 14.98 -87.63 -7.71
C GLU A 10 15.88 -87.79 -6.46
N ASN A 11 16.61 -86.76 -6.02
CA ASN A 11 17.58 -86.83 -4.90
C ASN A 11 17.35 -85.77 -3.80
N LEU A 12 16.10 -85.49 -3.46
CA LEU A 12 15.74 -84.53 -2.41
C LEU A 12 15.72 -85.21 -1.02
N ASP A 13 16.76 -85.00 -0.19
CA ASP A 13 16.71 -85.41 1.23
C ASP A 13 15.76 -84.48 2.00
N THR A 14 14.55 -84.97 2.25
CA THR A 14 13.44 -84.23 2.88
C THR A 14 13.55 -84.13 4.40
N ARG A 15 14.54 -84.79 5.02
CA ARG A 15 14.65 -84.91 6.49
C ARG A 15 15.09 -83.62 7.20
N GLY A 16 15.62 -82.63 6.47
CA GLY A 16 16.08 -81.33 6.99
C GLY A 16 15.15 -80.13 6.74
N TRP A 17 14.06 -80.31 5.98
CA TRP A 17 13.28 -79.19 5.43
C TRP A 17 12.46 -78.41 6.46
N ARG A 18 12.39 -78.88 7.72
CA ARG A 18 11.78 -78.12 8.82
C ARG A 18 12.54 -76.83 9.14
N ASN A 19 13.86 -76.81 8.90
CA ASN A 19 14.72 -75.67 9.23
C ASN A 19 15.24 -74.92 7.99
N ASP A 20 15.38 -75.58 6.84
CA ASP A 20 15.88 -74.96 5.61
C ASP A 20 15.17 -75.57 4.37
N PRO A 21 14.09 -74.97 3.86
CA PRO A 21 13.36 -75.49 2.71
C PRO A 21 14.18 -75.33 1.41
N PRO A 22 14.02 -76.24 0.43
CA PRO A 22 14.79 -76.19 -0.83
C PRO A 22 14.44 -74.94 -1.66
N VAL A 23 15.49 -74.30 -2.18
CA VAL A 23 15.37 -73.19 -3.15
C VAL A 23 15.27 -73.78 -4.56
N ILE A 24 14.29 -73.33 -5.34
CA ILE A 24 14.03 -73.80 -6.70
C ILE A 24 14.19 -72.63 -7.68
N ASP A 25 15.26 -72.68 -8.49
CA ASP A 25 15.49 -71.72 -9.56
C ASP A 25 15.09 -72.32 -10.92
N VAL A 26 14.11 -71.67 -11.57
CA VAL A 26 13.59 -72.09 -12.88
C VAL A 26 13.94 -71.06 -13.94
N THR A 27 14.74 -71.45 -14.93
CA THR A 27 15.07 -70.59 -16.08
C THR A 27 14.33 -71.06 -17.33
N ILE A 28 13.50 -70.18 -17.90
CA ILE A 28 12.72 -70.46 -19.11
C ILE A 28 13.19 -69.55 -20.24
N ALA A 29 13.78 -70.14 -21.29
CA ALA A 29 14.07 -69.42 -22.52
C ALA A 29 12.85 -69.45 -23.45
N MET A 30 12.44 -68.27 -23.95
CA MET A 30 11.32 -68.13 -24.87
C MET A 30 11.63 -67.10 -25.97
N PRO A 31 10.99 -67.20 -27.15
CA PRO A 31 11.09 -66.17 -28.18
C PRO A 31 10.62 -64.81 -27.65
N ALA A 32 11.31 -63.73 -28.02
CA ALA A 32 10.98 -62.38 -27.56
C ALA A 32 9.55 -61.92 -27.94
N THR A 33 8.94 -62.55 -28.94
CA THR A 33 7.57 -62.27 -29.40
C THR A 33 6.48 -62.93 -28.54
N VAL A 34 6.85 -63.70 -27.52
CA VAL A 34 5.89 -64.32 -26.59
C VAL A 34 5.47 -63.33 -25.52
N HIS A 35 4.17 -63.33 -25.18
CA HIS A 35 3.60 -62.58 -24.06
C HIS A 35 3.36 -63.51 -22.86
N PRO A 36 4.33 -63.66 -21.94
CA PRO A 36 4.20 -64.57 -20.81
C PRO A 36 3.16 -64.08 -19.80
N ARG A 37 2.42 -65.03 -19.22
CA ARG A 37 1.58 -64.82 -18.04
C ARG A 37 2.11 -65.67 -16.89
N LEU A 38 2.73 -65.02 -15.90
CA LEU A 38 3.35 -65.68 -14.76
C LEU A 38 2.58 -65.40 -13.48
N ARG A 39 2.43 -66.44 -12.66
CA ARG A 39 1.78 -66.36 -11.34
C ARG A 39 2.63 -67.11 -10.33
N THR A 40 2.95 -66.45 -9.22
CA THR A 40 3.58 -67.08 -8.07
C THR A 40 2.94 -66.60 -6.77
N SER A 41 3.08 -67.36 -5.69
CA SER A 41 2.72 -66.93 -4.33
C SER A 41 3.94 -66.40 -3.57
N ARG A 42 5.13 -66.97 -3.80
CA ARG A 42 6.41 -66.65 -3.14
C ARG A 42 7.57 -66.76 -4.14
N GLY A 43 8.71 -66.15 -3.82
CA GLY A 43 9.89 -66.19 -4.68
C GLY A 43 9.89 -65.09 -5.75
N GLU A 44 11.08 -64.70 -6.18
CA GLU A 44 11.27 -63.61 -7.14
C GLU A 44 10.95 -64.04 -8.58
N VAL A 45 10.33 -63.15 -9.34
CA VAL A 45 10.13 -63.33 -10.79
C VAL A 45 10.99 -62.30 -11.53
N GLN A 46 11.91 -62.78 -12.37
CA GLN A 46 12.72 -61.92 -13.24
C GLN A 46 12.32 -62.14 -14.70
N ILE A 47 12.04 -61.06 -15.44
CA ILE A 47 11.77 -61.09 -16.88
C ILE A 47 12.66 -60.07 -17.59
N ASN A 48 13.39 -60.53 -18.61
CA ASN A 48 14.29 -59.70 -19.39
C ASN A 48 14.03 -59.87 -20.90
N GLU A 49 14.25 -58.81 -21.68
CA GLU A 49 14.43 -58.85 -23.15
C GLU A 49 13.23 -59.38 -23.99
N LEU A 50 12.01 -58.94 -23.67
CA LEU A 50 10.81 -59.28 -24.44
C LEU A 50 10.34 -58.14 -25.37
N LYS A 51 9.59 -58.49 -26.43
CA LYS A 51 9.03 -57.58 -27.44
C LYS A 51 7.50 -57.57 -27.49
N ALA A 52 6.83 -58.51 -26.82
CA ALA A 52 5.37 -58.62 -26.82
C ALA A 52 4.72 -58.21 -25.48
N GLY A 53 5.50 -57.70 -24.52
CA GLY A 53 5.01 -57.37 -23.17
C GLY A 53 5.01 -58.59 -22.23
N ALA A 54 4.40 -58.44 -21.05
CA ALA A 54 4.31 -59.49 -20.03
C ALA A 54 3.20 -59.21 -19.00
N GLU A 55 2.61 -60.26 -18.43
CA GLU A 55 1.76 -60.18 -17.23
C GLU A 55 2.37 -61.01 -16.10
N VAL A 56 2.66 -60.38 -14.97
CA VAL A 56 3.22 -61.04 -13.78
C VAL A 56 2.36 -60.73 -12.57
N ARG A 57 1.96 -61.77 -11.84
CA ARG A 57 1.30 -61.63 -10.55
C ARG A 57 2.04 -62.42 -9.47
N SER A 58 2.25 -61.80 -8.33
CA SER A 58 2.85 -62.37 -7.14
C SER A 58 1.97 -62.07 -5.92
N THR A 59 2.14 -62.80 -4.83
CA THR A 59 1.58 -62.42 -3.53
C THR A 59 2.66 -61.83 -2.64
N GLU A 60 3.72 -62.58 -2.34
CA GLU A 60 4.82 -62.16 -1.47
C GLU A 60 6.13 -61.86 -2.23
N GLY A 61 6.30 -62.45 -3.42
CA GLY A 61 7.53 -62.37 -4.20
C GLY A 61 7.75 -61.03 -4.90
N SER A 62 9.01 -60.61 -5.01
CA SER A 62 9.41 -59.43 -5.78
C SER A 62 9.35 -59.68 -7.29
N ILE A 63 9.09 -58.63 -8.06
CA ILE A 63 9.02 -58.70 -9.52
C ILE A 63 10.09 -57.78 -10.09
N LYS A 64 10.98 -58.32 -10.94
CA LYS A 64 11.98 -57.54 -11.68
C LYS A 64 11.71 -57.68 -13.17
N VAL A 65 11.47 -56.56 -13.84
CA VAL A 65 11.23 -56.51 -15.28
C VAL A 65 12.23 -55.56 -15.92
N SER A 66 12.97 -56.02 -16.93
CA SER A 66 13.92 -55.16 -17.64
C SER A 66 13.90 -55.34 -19.16
N SER A 67 14.16 -54.26 -19.89
CA SER A 67 14.36 -54.28 -21.35
C SER A 67 13.19 -54.91 -22.13
N ILE A 68 11.94 -54.67 -21.70
CA ILE A 68 10.75 -55.10 -22.45
C ILE A 68 10.26 -53.97 -23.35
N SER A 69 10.00 -54.30 -24.61
CA SER A 69 9.53 -53.38 -25.65
C SER A 69 8.21 -53.82 -26.29
N GLY A 70 7.49 -52.91 -26.96
CA GLY A 70 6.50 -53.22 -28.01
C GLY A 70 5.10 -53.67 -27.57
N GLY A 71 4.91 -54.23 -26.38
CA GLY A 71 3.60 -54.71 -25.90
C GLY A 71 3.23 -54.25 -24.49
N PRO A 72 2.01 -54.54 -24.02
CA PRO A 72 1.54 -54.11 -22.70
C PRO A 72 2.26 -54.88 -21.57
N ILE A 73 2.58 -54.18 -20.48
CA ILE A 73 3.20 -54.78 -19.29
C ILE A 73 2.27 -54.59 -18.10
N LYS A 74 1.95 -55.69 -17.41
CA LYS A 74 1.14 -55.69 -16.18
C LYS A 74 1.87 -56.41 -15.08
N GLN A 75 2.15 -55.73 -13.98
CA GLN A 75 2.86 -56.26 -12.83
C GLN A 75 2.00 -56.05 -11.59
N HIS A 76 1.78 -57.11 -10.82
CA HIS A 76 1.00 -57.05 -9.59
C HIS A 76 1.64 -57.87 -8.48
N THR A 77 1.74 -57.30 -7.29
CA THR A 77 2.16 -58.02 -6.07
C THR A 77 1.39 -57.50 -4.86
N SER A 78 1.27 -58.29 -3.79
CA SER A 78 0.70 -57.78 -2.54
C SER A 78 1.81 -57.15 -1.69
N ASN A 79 2.85 -57.92 -1.36
CA ASN A 79 3.86 -57.53 -0.39
C ASN A 79 5.29 -57.42 -0.96
N GLY A 80 5.55 -57.92 -2.17
CA GLY A 80 6.87 -57.82 -2.79
C GLY A 80 7.14 -56.45 -3.40
N SER A 81 8.41 -56.09 -3.61
CA SER A 81 8.76 -54.88 -4.37
C SER A 81 8.73 -55.15 -5.87
N ILE A 82 8.47 -54.10 -6.67
CA ILE A 82 8.54 -54.18 -8.13
C ILE A 82 9.66 -53.28 -8.62
N THR A 83 10.62 -53.84 -9.35
CA THR A 83 11.68 -53.09 -10.03
C THR A 83 11.50 -53.18 -11.53
N THR A 84 11.43 -52.04 -12.20
CA THR A 84 11.22 -51.98 -13.65
C THR A 84 12.28 -51.11 -14.32
N LYS A 85 13.09 -51.64 -15.24
CA LYS A 85 14.18 -50.88 -15.90
C LYS A 85 14.03 -50.84 -17.42
N LYS A 86 14.15 -49.64 -18.02
CA LYS A 86 14.15 -49.38 -19.48
C LYS A 86 12.95 -50.01 -20.21
N ILE A 87 11.79 -49.35 -20.14
CA ILE A 87 10.56 -49.87 -20.74
C ILE A 87 10.03 -48.93 -21.83
N PRO A 88 10.23 -49.25 -23.11
CA PRO A 88 9.46 -48.71 -24.23
C PRO A 88 8.22 -49.59 -24.52
N ALA A 89 7.13 -49.42 -23.76
CA ALA A 89 5.91 -50.22 -23.87
C ALA A 89 4.71 -49.39 -24.38
N THR A 90 3.67 -50.02 -24.92
CA THR A 90 2.43 -49.29 -25.26
C THR A 90 1.65 -48.87 -24.01
N SER A 91 1.58 -49.74 -23.01
CA SER A 91 1.00 -49.45 -21.71
C SER A 91 1.76 -50.15 -20.59
N LEU A 92 1.92 -49.47 -19.45
CA LEU A 92 2.53 -50.02 -18.25
C LEU A 92 1.54 -49.92 -17.08
N THR A 93 1.21 -51.04 -16.45
CA THR A 93 0.48 -51.10 -15.18
C THR A 93 1.36 -51.77 -14.13
N VAL A 94 1.62 -51.08 -13.02
CA VAL A 94 2.41 -51.57 -11.89
C VAL A 94 1.61 -51.36 -10.61
N ASN A 95 1.20 -52.45 -9.96
CA ASN A 95 0.38 -52.41 -8.75
C ASN A 95 1.05 -53.20 -7.61
N ALA A 96 1.29 -52.56 -6.46
CA ALA A 96 1.59 -53.24 -5.20
C ALA A 96 0.52 -52.91 -4.14
N LEU A 97 0.43 -53.66 -3.04
CA LEU A 97 -0.25 -53.17 -1.83
C LEU A 97 0.77 -52.50 -0.91
N ASN A 98 1.81 -53.22 -0.50
CA ASN A 98 2.73 -52.77 0.54
C ASN A 98 4.17 -52.55 0.03
N GLY A 99 4.52 -53.06 -1.14
CA GLY A 99 5.88 -53.02 -1.66
C GLY A 99 6.24 -51.73 -2.40
N ASP A 100 7.53 -51.39 -2.35
CA ASP A 100 8.11 -50.28 -3.11
C ASP A 100 8.11 -50.55 -4.61
N LEU A 101 7.88 -49.49 -5.38
CA LEU A 101 7.86 -49.47 -6.83
C LEU A 101 9.05 -48.66 -7.33
N ASN A 102 10.11 -49.34 -7.75
CA ASN A 102 11.36 -48.74 -8.20
C ASN A 102 11.46 -48.80 -9.73
N LEU A 103 11.16 -47.70 -10.40
CA LEU A 103 11.16 -47.61 -11.86
C LEU A 103 12.40 -46.87 -12.35
N GLY A 104 13.04 -47.35 -13.42
CA GLY A 104 14.12 -46.62 -14.09
C GLY A 104 13.54 -45.60 -15.07
N VAL A 105 13.94 -45.73 -16.33
CA VAL A 105 13.38 -44.97 -17.45
C VAL A 105 12.17 -45.70 -18.06
N ILE A 106 11.01 -45.06 -18.00
CA ILE A 106 9.72 -45.54 -18.52
C ILE A 106 9.29 -44.66 -19.69
N SER A 107 8.92 -45.30 -20.81
CA SER A 107 8.37 -44.67 -22.00
C SER A 107 7.15 -45.46 -22.45
N SER A 108 5.95 -44.98 -22.15
CA SER A 108 4.71 -45.64 -22.56
C SER A 108 3.57 -44.68 -22.81
N ASP A 109 2.66 -45.00 -23.74
CA ASP A 109 1.51 -44.13 -24.00
C ASP A 109 0.70 -43.92 -22.71
N HIS A 110 0.47 -44.99 -21.96
CA HIS A 110 -0.26 -44.94 -20.69
C HIS A 110 0.52 -45.66 -19.59
N ALA A 111 1.00 -44.90 -18.59
CA ALA A 111 1.65 -45.45 -17.40
C ALA A 111 0.75 -45.30 -16.17
N GLU A 112 0.48 -46.40 -15.49
CA GLU A 112 -0.37 -46.47 -14.30
C GLU A 112 0.38 -47.21 -13.18
N ILE A 113 0.83 -46.46 -12.18
CA ILE A 113 1.67 -46.95 -11.08
C ILE A 113 0.91 -46.72 -9.77
N ARG A 114 0.62 -47.79 -9.02
CA ARG A 114 -0.10 -47.72 -7.75
C ARG A 114 0.48 -48.59 -6.66
N THR A 115 0.53 -48.06 -5.46
CA THR A 115 0.76 -48.83 -4.23
C THR A 115 -0.13 -48.27 -3.10
N SER A 116 -0.31 -48.97 -1.99
CA SER A 116 -0.98 -48.41 -0.81
C SER A 116 0.04 -47.82 0.13
N ASP A 117 1.05 -48.62 0.52
CA ASP A 117 2.00 -48.22 1.56
C ASP A 117 3.44 -47.99 1.05
N GLY A 118 3.77 -48.49 -0.14
CA GLY A 118 5.12 -48.39 -0.68
C GLY A 118 5.45 -47.02 -1.28
N ASN A 119 6.75 -46.78 -1.46
CA ASN A 119 7.23 -45.61 -2.19
C ASN A 119 7.20 -45.86 -3.70
N ILE A 120 6.99 -44.79 -4.47
CA ILE A 120 7.12 -44.81 -5.94
C ILE A 120 8.33 -43.96 -6.29
N THR A 121 9.38 -44.61 -6.79
CA THR A 121 10.58 -43.91 -7.27
C THR A 121 10.73 -44.08 -8.77
N SER A 122 11.11 -43.01 -9.47
CA SER A 122 11.50 -43.12 -10.87
C SER A 122 12.56 -42.12 -11.33
N GLU A 123 13.50 -42.60 -12.14
CA GLU A 123 14.43 -41.70 -12.84
C GLU A 123 13.69 -40.81 -13.85
N LYS A 124 12.84 -41.43 -14.68
CA LYS A 124 12.11 -40.75 -15.76
C LYS A 124 10.86 -41.50 -16.18
N MET A 125 9.73 -40.81 -16.35
CA MET A 125 8.56 -41.36 -17.04
C MET A 125 8.08 -40.42 -18.15
N GLN A 126 7.81 -40.98 -19.33
CA GLN A 126 7.28 -40.23 -20.47
C GLN A 126 6.13 -40.97 -21.19
N GLY A 127 5.13 -40.23 -21.67
CA GLY A 127 3.94 -40.82 -22.28
C GLY A 127 2.88 -39.85 -22.81
N GLN A 128 1.72 -40.39 -23.18
CA GLN A 128 0.49 -39.61 -23.41
C GLN A 128 -0.19 -39.28 -22.09
N SER A 129 -0.22 -40.24 -21.17
CA SER A 129 -0.72 -40.07 -19.80
C SER A 129 0.15 -40.82 -18.79
N VAL A 130 0.42 -40.19 -17.65
CA VAL A 130 1.16 -40.79 -16.53
C VAL A 130 0.36 -40.59 -15.25
N LEU A 131 0.11 -41.69 -14.53
CA LEU A 131 -0.55 -41.71 -13.24
C LEU A 131 0.33 -42.46 -12.24
N ALA A 132 0.73 -41.78 -11.18
CA ALA A 132 1.41 -42.38 -10.03
C ALA A 132 0.62 -42.08 -8.76
N ARG A 133 0.22 -43.13 -8.02
CA ARG A 133 -0.59 -42.98 -6.81
C ARG A 133 -0.13 -43.88 -5.68
N THR A 134 -0.04 -43.32 -4.48
CA THR A 134 0.13 -44.09 -3.24
C THR A 134 -0.85 -43.58 -2.18
N ILE A 135 -1.01 -44.30 -1.07
CA ILE A 135 -1.78 -43.79 0.08
C ILE A 135 -0.78 -43.21 1.08
N ASN A 136 0.17 -44.01 1.56
CA ASN A 136 1.06 -43.62 2.65
C ASN A 136 2.51 -43.35 2.23
N GLY A 137 2.92 -43.78 1.04
CA GLY A 137 4.30 -43.64 0.57
C GLY A 137 4.61 -42.31 -0.11
N ASP A 138 5.90 -42.09 -0.33
CA ASP A 138 6.40 -40.96 -1.09
C ASP A 138 6.38 -41.25 -2.60
N ILE A 139 6.26 -40.19 -3.40
CA ILE A 139 6.43 -40.25 -4.86
C ILE A 139 7.63 -39.37 -5.22
N GLU A 140 8.74 -39.99 -5.61
CA GLU A 140 9.93 -39.28 -6.06
C GLU A 140 10.22 -39.59 -7.53
N ILE A 141 10.05 -38.61 -8.41
CA ILE A 141 10.27 -38.80 -9.85
C ILE A 141 11.18 -37.71 -10.40
N GLY A 142 12.31 -38.08 -11.00
CA GLY A 142 13.25 -37.14 -11.60
C GLY A 142 12.61 -36.31 -12.72
N GLU A 143 12.40 -36.93 -13.89
CA GLU A 143 11.81 -36.29 -15.06
C GLU A 143 10.43 -36.87 -15.42
N LEU A 144 9.43 -36.01 -15.61
CA LEU A 144 8.09 -36.37 -16.05
C LEU A 144 7.73 -35.64 -17.34
N LYS A 145 7.32 -36.38 -18.37
CA LYS A 145 6.81 -35.81 -19.63
C LYS A 145 5.50 -36.45 -20.06
N SER A 146 4.43 -35.68 -20.17
CA SER A 146 3.13 -36.18 -20.60
C SER A 146 2.52 -35.29 -21.68
N LYS A 147 2.10 -35.87 -22.80
CA LYS A 147 1.46 -35.08 -23.87
C LYS A 147 0.05 -34.61 -23.50
N ASN A 148 -0.67 -35.35 -22.64
CA ASN A 148 -2.05 -35.02 -22.27
C ASN A 148 -2.19 -34.77 -20.76
N SER A 149 -2.05 -35.81 -19.94
CA SER A 149 -2.35 -35.72 -18.50
C SER A 149 -1.28 -36.34 -17.62
N LEU A 150 -0.98 -35.67 -16.51
CA LEU A 150 -0.05 -36.13 -15.49
C LEU A 150 -0.72 -35.98 -14.12
N LEU A 151 -0.90 -37.10 -13.41
CA LEU A 151 -1.48 -37.14 -12.07
C LEU A 151 -0.52 -37.81 -11.09
N LEU A 152 -0.09 -37.04 -10.10
CA LEU A 152 0.63 -37.54 -8.93
C LEU A 152 -0.27 -37.36 -7.70
N GLN A 153 -0.50 -38.43 -6.95
CA GLN A 153 -1.35 -38.35 -5.76
C GLN A 153 -0.88 -39.24 -4.60
N THR A 154 -0.85 -38.67 -3.40
CA THR A 154 -0.65 -39.39 -2.15
C THR A 154 -1.64 -38.92 -1.07
N SER A 155 -1.88 -39.72 -0.04
CA SER A 155 -2.65 -39.29 1.13
C SER A 155 -1.76 -38.81 2.26
N ASP A 156 -0.65 -39.49 2.56
CA ASP A 156 0.19 -39.17 3.73
C ASP A 156 1.70 -39.05 3.44
N GLY A 157 2.12 -39.28 2.19
CA GLY A 157 3.51 -39.08 1.77
C GLY A 157 3.76 -37.74 1.09
N SER A 158 5.03 -37.50 0.74
CA SER A 158 5.46 -36.31 0.00
C SER A 158 5.62 -36.62 -1.49
N ILE A 159 5.45 -35.61 -2.33
CA ILE A 159 5.68 -35.73 -3.78
C ILE A 159 6.85 -34.82 -4.15
N THR A 160 7.90 -35.41 -4.70
CA THR A 160 9.09 -34.68 -5.15
C THR A 160 9.35 -34.92 -6.63
N THR A 161 9.51 -33.83 -7.39
CA THR A 161 9.89 -33.91 -8.81
C THR A 161 10.97 -32.90 -9.17
N LYS A 162 11.86 -33.24 -10.12
CA LYS A 162 12.90 -32.31 -10.58
C LYS A 162 12.49 -31.55 -11.83
N GLN A 163 11.87 -32.24 -12.79
CA GLN A 163 11.37 -31.63 -14.02
C GLN A 163 10.03 -32.23 -14.44
N VAL A 164 9.11 -31.37 -14.86
CA VAL A 164 7.77 -31.75 -15.29
C VAL A 164 7.40 -30.98 -16.57
N ASP A 165 6.89 -31.70 -17.57
CA ASP A 165 6.33 -31.13 -18.81
C ASP A 165 5.02 -31.87 -19.12
N ALA A 166 3.88 -31.22 -18.95
CA ALA A 166 2.58 -31.86 -19.16
C ALA A 166 1.49 -30.89 -19.61
N SER A 167 0.67 -31.22 -20.60
CA SER A 167 -0.46 -30.35 -20.98
C SER A 167 -1.41 -30.09 -19.79
N SER A 168 -1.77 -31.13 -19.02
CA SER A 168 -2.51 -31.04 -17.76
C SER A 168 -1.70 -31.67 -16.63
N LEU A 169 -1.30 -30.84 -15.66
CA LEU A 169 -0.55 -31.24 -14.47
C LEU A 169 -1.44 -31.21 -13.23
N ILE A 170 -1.52 -32.34 -12.52
CA ILE A 170 -2.22 -32.44 -11.26
C ILE A 170 -1.30 -33.10 -10.23
N VAL A 171 -1.01 -32.38 -9.15
CA VAL A 171 -0.21 -32.88 -8.03
C VAL A 171 -0.97 -32.66 -6.73
N LYS A 172 -1.29 -33.75 -6.03
CA LYS A 172 -2.22 -33.73 -4.88
C LYS A 172 -1.67 -34.53 -3.71
N ALA A 173 -1.63 -33.92 -2.53
CA ALA A 173 -1.44 -34.63 -1.28
C ALA A 173 -2.59 -34.30 -0.31
N VAL A 174 -3.00 -35.26 0.55
CA VAL A 174 -3.86 -34.92 1.68
C VAL A 174 -2.99 -34.35 2.79
N ASN A 175 -2.03 -35.13 3.25
CA ASN A 175 -0.92 -34.76 4.10
C ASN A 175 0.39 -34.99 3.33
N GLY A 176 1.41 -34.17 3.60
CA GLY A 176 2.75 -34.28 3.02
C GLY A 176 3.10 -33.12 2.08
N ASP A 177 4.41 -32.93 1.90
CA ASP A 177 4.95 -31.78 1.16
C ASP A 177 4.96 -32.04 -0.35
N LEU A 178 4.72 -31.00 -1.13
CA LEU A 178 4.80 -31.02 -2.59
C LEU A 178 6.01 -30.18 -3.01
N ASN A 179 7.07 -30.85 -3.48
CA ASN A 179 8.31 -30.23 -3.93
C ASN A 179 8.47 -30.41 -5.43
N LEU A 180 8.26 -29.35 -6.21
CA LEU A 180 8.42 -29.36 -7.65
C LEU A 180 9.60 -28.48 -8.04
N GLY A 181 10.50 -29.02 -8.85
CA GLY A 181 11.55 -28.25 -9.52
C GLY A 181 10.99 -27.40 -10.66
N ALA A 182 11.48 -27.63 -11.88
CA ALA A 182 10.99 -26.92 -13.07
C ALA A 182 9.75 -27.59 -13.66
N ALA A 183 8.66 -26.86 -13.84
CA ALA A 183 7.42 -27.37 -14.40
C ALA A 183 6.92 -26.52 -15.59
N SER A 184 6.39 -27.18 -16.61
CA SER A 184 5.67 -26.53 -17.72
C SER A 184 4.36 -27.25 -18.00
N SER A 185 3.30 -26.47 -18.20
CA SER A 185 1.99 -27.00 -18.57
C SER A 185 1.13 -26.01 -19.35
N ASN A 186 -0.03 -26.48 -19.84
CA ASN A 186 -1.12 -25.55 -20.16
C ASN A 186 -1.89 -25.23 -18.89
N ASN A 187 -2.28 -26.26 -18.14
CA ASN A 187 -3.02 -26.16 -16.89
C ASN A 187 -2.31 -26.91 -15.76
N ALA A 188 -2.19 -26.29 -14.58
CA ALA A 188 -1.61 -26.92 -13.39
C ALA A 188 -2.47 -26.71 -12.13
N GLU A 189 -2.79 -27.80 -11.43
CA GLU A 189 -3.39 -27.80 -10.09
C GLU A 189 -2.45 -28.51 -9.12
N ILE A 190 -1.85 -27.75 -8.21
CA ILE A 190 -0.94 -28.26 -7.17
C ILE A 190 -1.59 -27.96 -5.81
N ARG A 191 -1.93 -29.00 -5.04
CA ARG A 191 -2.65 -28.79 -3.78
C ARG A 191 -2.39 -29.76 -2.65
N THR A 192 -2.39 -29.23 -1.43
CA THR A 192 -2.49 -29.97 -0.17
C THR A 192 -3.85 -29.72 0.47
N SER A 193 -4.60 -30.78 0.83
CA SER A 193 -5.97 -30.62 1.39
C SER A 193 -6.05 -30.63 2.91
N SER A 194 -5.02 -31.10 3.61
CA SER A 194 -4.88 -31.07 5.06
C SER A 194 -3.56 -30.39 5.44
N LYS A 195 -2.46 -31.11 5.68
CA LYS A 195 -1.17 -30.56 6.11
C LYS A 195 -0.08 -30.75 5.07
N GLY A 196 0.66 -29.73 4.71
CA GLY A 196 1.83 -29.86 3.84
C GLY A 196 2.15 -28.57 3.13
N ASN A 197 3.45 -28.32 2.99
CA ASN A 197 3.96 -27.16 2.27
C ASN A 197 3.97 -27.44 0.77
N ILE A 198 3.82 -26.39 -0.01
CA ILE A 198 3.99 -26.43 -1.46
C ILE A 198 5.23 -25.61 -1.78
N LYS A 199 6.23 -26.23 -2.39
CA LYS A 199 7.41 -25.57 -2.91
C LYS A 199 7.51 -25.79 -4.42
N VAL A 200 7.63 -24.70 -5.17
CA VAL A 200 7.82 -24.72 -6.62
C VAL A 200 9.01 -23.83 -7.00
N ASP A 201 10.06 -24.43 -7.57
CA ASP A 201 11.24 -23.67 -7.98
C ASP A 201 10.93 -22.80 -9.22
N SER A 202 10.28 -23.38 -10.25
CA SER A 202 9.79 -22.58 -11.37
C SER A 202 8.63 -23.25 -12.09
N ILE A 203 7.61 -22.49 -12.49
CA ILE A 203 6.48 -23.02 -13.25
C ILE A 203 6.00 -22.05 -14.32
N THR A 204 5.76 -22.60 -15.51
CA THR A 204 5.14 -21.88 -16.64
C THR A 204 3.86 -22.59 -17.06
N SER A 205 2.71 -21.93 -16.91
CA SER A 205 1.39 -22.43 -17.33
C SER A 205 0.80 -21.55 -18.42
N ARG A 206 0.47 -22.10 -19.60
CA ARG A 206 -0.09 -21.29 -20.71
C ARG A 206 -1.49 -20.74 -20.45
N GLU A 207 -2.27 -21.39 -19.59
CA GLU A 207 -3.66 -21.02 -19.30
C GLU A 207 -3.79 -20.72 -17.79
N GLU A 208 -3.89 -21.75 -16.95
CA GLU A 208 -4.13 -21.57 -15.52
C GLU A 208 -3.05 -22.25 -14.65
N LEU A 209 -2.63 -21.56 -13.59
CA LEU A 209 -1.91 -22.12 -12.46
C LEU A 209 -2.70 -21.90 -11.17
N THR A 210 -3.09 -23.00 -10.53
CA THR A 210 -3.71 -23.01 -9.22
C THR A 210 -2.77 -23.68 -8.20
N LEU A 211 -2.36 -22.92 -7.18
CA LEU A 211 -1.64 -23.39 -5.99
C LEU A 211 -2.56 -23.27 -4.76
N ARG A 212 -2.83 -24.37 -4.05
CA ARG A 212 -3.74 -24.36 -2.90
C ARG A 212 -3.22 -25.15 -1.71
N SER A 213 -3.17 -24.53 -0.54
CA SER A 213 -2.83 -25.18 0.72
C SER A 213 -3.89 -24.93 1.80
N SER A 214 -4.38 -26.00 2.43
CA SER A 214 -5.25 -25.90 3.61
C SER A 214 -4.46 -25.55 4.88
N VAL A 215 -3.36 -26.26 5.14
CA VAL A 215 -2.46 -26.03 6.28
C VAL A 215 -1.03 -26.26 5.81
N GLY A 216 -0.25 -25.20 5.71
CA GLY A 216 1.11 -25.23 5.18
C GLY A 216 1.37 -24.02 4.29
N SER A 217 2.63 -23.62 4.23
CA SER A 217 3.04 -22.45 3.46
C SER A 217 3.19 -22.80 1.97
N ILE A 218 2.95 -21.83 1.11
CA ILE A 218 3.23 -21.94 -0.33
C ILE A 218 4.44 -21.04 -0.61
N THR A 219 5.49 -21.63 -1.17
CA THR A 219 6.68 -20.93 -1.66
C THR A 219 6.84 -21.21 -3.15
N ALA A 220 6.91 -20.15 -3.95
CA ALA A 220 7.16 -20.29 -5.38
C ALA A 220 8.15 -19.22 -5.84
N ASP A 221 9.29 -19.65 -6.38
CA ASP A 221 10.39 -18.72 -6.69
C ASP A 221 10.15 -18.01 -8.02
N LYS A 222 9.68 -18.74 -9.04
CA LYS A 222 9.35 -18.17 -10.37
C LYS A 222 8.04 -18.72 -10.92
N ILE A 223 7.12 -17.81 -11.26
CA ILE A 223 5.82 -18.12 -11.85
C ILE A 223 5.63 -17.34 -13.16
N ASP A 224 5.13 -18.02 -14.18
CA ASP A 224 4.64 -17.41 -15.41
C ASP A 224 3.32 -18.09 -15.81
N ALA A 225 2.19 -17.41 -15.67
CA ALA A 225 0.88 -18.00 -15.95
C ALA A 225 -0.14 -16.96 -16.37
N SER A 226 -0.90 -17.19 -17.46
CA SER A 226 -1.94 -16.26 -17.91
C SER A 226 -2.97 -15.95 -16.81
N ALA A 227 -3.48 -16.99 -16.13
CA ALA A 227 -4.29 -16.89 -14.92
C ALA A 227 -3.59 -17.55 -13.72
N LEU A 228 -3.30 -16.77 -12.68
CA LEU A 228 -2.64 -17.22 -11.45
C LEU A 228 -3.60 -17.18 -10.27
N VAL A 229 -3.73 -18.32 -9.57
CA VAL A 229 -4.48 -18.42 -8.32
C VAL A 229 -3.60 -19.07 -7.25
N VAL A 230 -3.32 -18.33 -6.17
CA VAL A 230 -2.55 -18.81 -5.02
C VAL A 230 -3.35 -18.61 -3.75
N ASN A 231 -3.77 -19.71 -3.12
CA ASN A 231 -4.62 -19.67 -1.94
C ASN A 231 -4.02 -20.49 -0.79
N ALA A 232 -3.80 -19.85 0.35
CA ALA A 232 -3.50 -20.53 1.61
C ALA A 232 -4.58 -20.25 2.66
N VAL A 233 -5.02 -21.29 3.37
CA VAL A 233 -5.94 -21.12 4.49
C VAL A 233 -5.16 -20.89 5.78
N ASN A 234 -4.26 -21.81 6.15
CA ASN A 234 -3.36 -21.68 7.30
C ASN A 234 -1.90 -21.84 6.90
N GLY A 235 -1.24 -20.76 6.47
CA GLY A 235 0.17 -20.77 6.11
C GLY A 235 0.57 -19.47 5.44
N ASP A 236 1.87 -19.24 5.35
CA ASP A 236 2.41 -18.07 4.68
C ASP A 236 2.44 -18.28 3.16
N LEU A 237 2.29 -17.20 2.40
CA LEU A 237 2.47 -17.17 0.96
C LEU A 237 3.76 -16.39 0.66
N ASN A 238 4.76 -17.06 0.10
CA ASN A 238 6.02 -16.44 -0.30
C ASN A 238 6.21 -16.60 -1.81
N LEU A 239 6.04 -15.52 -2.56
CA LEU A 239 6.22 -15.49 -4.00
C LEU A 239 7.44 -14.64 -4.36
N GLY A 240 8.37 -15.23 -5.11
CA GLY A 240 9.54 -14.55 -5.64
C GLY A 240 9.17 -13.63 -6.80
N THR A 241 9.33 -14.11 -8.03
CA THR A 241 8.93 -13.39 -9.25
C THR A 241 7.74 -14.06 -9.91
N ALA A 242 6.67 -13.31 -10.17
CA ALA A 242 5.49 -13.78 -10.88
C ALA A 242 5.13 -12.90 -12.09
N SER A 243 4.64 -13.51 -13.16
CA SER A 243 4.07 -12.84 -14.33
C SER A 243 2.71 -13.46 -14.64
N SER A 244 1.70 -12.63 -14.90
CA SER A 244 0.37 -13.09 -15.29
C SER A 244 -0.41 -12.05 -16.10
N ASP A 245 -1.54 -12.44 -16.65
CA ASP A 245 -2.55 -11.46 -17.08
C ASP A 245 -3.40 -11.08 -15.86
N ASN A 246 -3.91 -12.11 -15.17
CA ASN A 246 -4.71 -11.98 -13.96
C ASN A 246 -4.12 -12.79 -12.81
N ALA A 247 -3.96 -12.17 -11.65
CA ALA A 247 -3.44 -12.81 -10.45
C ALA A 247 -4.34 -12.60 -9.23
N GLU A 248 -4.62 -13.71 -8.55
CA GLU A 248 -5.36 -13.77 -7.30
C GLU A 248 -4.52 -14.47 -6.23
N ILE A 249 -4.11 -13.72 -5.21
CA ILE A 249 -3.28 -14.22 -4.11
C ILE A 249 -4.07 -13.99 -2.81
N ARG A 250 -4.50 -15.07 -2.13
CA ARG A 250 -5.32 -14.95 -0.92
C ARG A 250 -4.82 -15.80 0.25
N SER A 251 -4.78 -15.17 1.43
CA SER A 251 -4.59 -15.81 2.73
C SER A 251 -5.86 -15.67 3.58
N TYR A 252 -6.50 -16.79 3.92
CA TYR A 252 -7.82 -16.76 4.60
C TYR A 252 -7.74 -16.61 6.12
N ASN A 253 -6.62 -16.92 6.77
CA ASN A 253 -6.45 -16.74 8.21
C ASN A 253 -5.27 -15.79 8.49
N ASN A 254 -4.43 -16.13 9.47
CA ASN A 254 -3.35 -15.27 9.95
C ASN A 254 -2.04 -15.39 9.14
N GLY A 255 -2.05 -16.11 8.02
CA GLY A 255 -0.87 -16.30 7.18
C GLY A 255 -0.43 -14.98 6.54
N THR A 256 0.88 -14.71 6.59
CA THR A 256 1.47 -13.54 5.94
C THR A 256 1.57 -13.74 4.43
N ILE A 257 1.48 -12.66 3.67
CA ILE A 257 1.71 -12.68 2.22
C ILE A 257 2.93 -11.84 1.93
N LYS A 258 3.93 -12.44 1.30
CA LYS A 258 5.13 -11.78 0.79
C LYS A 258 5.22 -12.00 -0.71
N VAL A 259 5.30 -10.90 -1.45
CA VAL A 259 5.52 -10.90 -2.90
C VAL A 259 6.72 -10.01 -3.20
N ASP A 260 7.79 -10.58 -3.74
CA ASP A 260 8.99 -9.82 -4.07
C ASP A 260 8.80 -9.03 -5.38
N LYS A 261 8.34 -9.68 -6.45
CA LYS A 261 8.00 -9.00 -7.71
C LYS A 261 6.83 -9.68 -8.41
N ILE A 262 5.85 -8.90 -8.86
CA ILE A 262 4.80 -9.40 -9.74
C ILE A 262 4.42 -8.37 -10.81
N THR A 263 4.28 -8.86 -12.04
CA THR A 263 3.76 -8.10 -13.18
C THR A 263 2.45 -8.74 -13.63
N SER A 264 1.37 -7.95 -13.69
CA SER A 264 0.05 -8.41 -14.13
C SER A 264 -0.50 -7.49 -15.22
N SER A 265 -0.68 -7.96 -16.45
CA SER A 265 -1.11 -7.07 -17.55
C SER A 265 -2.54 -6.53 -17.39
N GLU A 266 -3.39 -7.21 -16.62
CA GLU A 266 -4.77 -6.79 -16.36
C GLU A 266 -5.00 -6.49 -14.87
N ALA A 267 -5.24 -7.50 -14.04
CA ALA A 267 -5.64 -7.32 -12.65
C ALA A 267 -4.80 -8.14 -11.68
N LEU A 268 -4.45 -7.50 -10.55
CA LEU A 268 -3.77 -8.13 -9.42
C LEU A 268 -4.56 -7.89 -8.14
N SER A 269 -4.99 -8.98 -7.51
CA SER A 269 -5.68 -8.96 -6.21
C SER A 269 -4.88 -9.72 -5.16
N ILE A 270 -4.35 -9.00 -4.17
CA ILE A 270 -3.65 -9.57 -3.00
C ILE A 270 -4.50 -9.33 -1.75
N GLN A 271 -5.00 -10.40 -1.13
CA GLN A 271 -5.93 -10.28 -0.01
C GLN A 271 -5.53 -11.15 1.18
N SER A 272 -5.59 -10.58 2.38
CA SER A 272 -5.37 -11.29 3.63
C SER A 272 -6.48 -11.00 4.63
N LEU A 273 -7.05 -12.02 5.27
CA LEU A 273 -8.05 -11.78 6.32
C LEU A 273 -7.40 -11.49 7.68
N GLY A 274 -6.27 -12.08 8.02
CA GLY A 274 -5.63 -11.90 9.33
C GLY A 274 -4.18 -11.42 9.26
N GLY A 275 -3.41 -11.93 8.30
CA GLY A 275 -1.97 -11.68 8.21
C GLY A 275 -1.60 -10.37 7.52
N SER A 276 -0.34 -9.96 7.75
CA SER A 276 0.26 -8.81 7.08
C SER A 276 0.58 -9.11 5.61
N ILE A 277 0.58 -8.07 4.78
CA ILE A 277 0.95 -8.14 3.37
C ILE A 277 2.20 -7.30 3.15
N THR A 278 3.20 -7.88 2.49
CA THR A 278 4.42 -7.21 2.03
C THR A 278 4.54 -7.43 0.53
N ALA A 279 4.43 -6.36 -0.24
CA ALA A 279 4.52 -6.37 -1.70
C ALA A 279 5.61 -5.39 -2.14
N ASN A 280 6.74 -5.90 -2.64
CA ASN A 280 7.93 -5.07 -2.84
C ASN A 280 7.95 -4.37 -4.20
N GLN A 281 7.67 -5.08 -5.30
CA GLN A 281 7.64 -4.52 -6.66
C GLN A 281 6.41 -5.00 -7.43
N ILE A 282 5.50 -4.08 -7.71
CA ILE A 282 4.24 -4.36 -8.40
C ILE A 282 4.14 -3.54 -9.68
N ASP A 283 3.75 -4.19 -10.76
CA ASP A 283 3.35 -3.54 -12.01
C ASP A 283 2.04 -4.19 -12.48
N ALA A 284 0.93 -3.46 -12.39
CA ALA A 284 -0.38 -4.01 -12.77
C ALA A 284 -1.35 -2.93 -13.26
N SER A 285 -2.13 -3.16 -14.31
CA SER A 285 -3.12 -2.16 -14.75
C SER A 285 -4.17 -1.85 -13.68
N SER A 286 -4.66 -2.87 -12.96
CA SER A 286 -5.52 -2.73 -11.78
C SER A 286 -4.94 -3.46 -10.58
N LEU A 287 -4.68 -2.74 -9.49
CA LEU A 287 -4.11 -3.25 -8.25
C LEU A 287 -5.11 -3.16 -7.10
N ASN A 288 -5.41 -4.29 -6.47
CA ASN A 288 -6.17 -4.35 -5.22
C ASN A 288 -5.36 -5.08 -4.14
N VAL A 289 -4.94 -4.36 -3.11
CA VAL A 289 -4.25 -4.92 -1.94
C VAL A 289 -5.07 -4.64 -0.70
N LYS A 290 -5.57 -5.71 -0.06
CA LYS A 290 -6.45 -5.60 1.09
C LYS A 290 -6.04 -6.51 2.23
N THR A 291 -6.02 -5.98 3.45
CA THR A 291 -6.03 -6.82 4.66
C THR A 291 -7.10 -6.37 5.66
N THR A 292 -7.63 -7.29 6.47
CA THR A 292 -8.58 -6.91 7.53
C THR A 292 -7.86 -6.50 8.80
N ASN A 293 -6.97 -7.36 9.34
CA ASN A 293 -6.30 -7.13 10.62
C ASN A 293 -4.78 -6.94 10.52
N GLY A 294 -4.15 -7.35 9.42
CA GLY A 294 -2.70 -7.24 9.25
C GLY A 294 -2.24 -5.84 8.87
N SER A 295 -0.94 -5.59 8.95
CA SER A 295 -0.35 -4.37 8.37
C SER A 295 -0.04 -4.58 6.89
N LEU A 296 -0.03 -3.51 6.12
CA LEU A 296 0.24 -3.52 4.68
C LEU A 296 1.48 -2.70 4.40
N HIS A 297 2.49 -3.34 3.83
CA HIS A 297 3.66 -2.67 3.25
C HIS A 297 3.65 -2.84 1.73
N LEU A 298 3.68 -1.71 1.02
CA LEU A 298 3.80 -1.65 -0.43
C LEU A 298 5.03 -0.82 -0.79
N GLY A 299 6.00 -1.43 -1.47
CA GLY A 299 7.32 -0.85 -1.73
C GLY A 299 7.40 0.03 -2.96
N VAL A 300 7.25 -0.55 -4.15
CA VAL A 300 7.17 0.15 -5.44
C VAL A 300 5.97 -0.40 -6.18
N ALA A 301 5.09 0.47 -6.66
CA ALA A 301 3.91 0.05 -7.41
C ALA A 301 3.63 1.00 -8.58
N SER A 302 3.38 0.43 -9.76
CA SER A 302 2.88 1.13 -10.95
C SER A 302 1.53 0.54 -11.32
N SER A 303 0.46 1.35 -11.33
CA SER A 303 -0.87 0.88 -11.70
C SER A 303 -1.80 2.03 -12.09
N ASP A 304 -2.60 1.88 -13.14
CA ASP A 304 -3.60 2.89 -13.50
C ASP A 304 -4.59 3.10 -12.35
N GLN A 305 -5.00 2.03 -11.68
CA GLN A 305 -5.94 2.06 -10.57
C GLN A 305 -5.39 1.23 -9.39
N ALA A 306 -4.93 1.90 -8.35
CA ALA A 306 -4.39 1.27 -7.15
C ALA A 306 -5.31 1.46 -5.94
N GLU A 307 -5.75 0.36 -5.36
CA GLU A 307 -6.58 0.32 -4.15
C GLU A 307 -5.83 -0.41 -3.04
N ILE A 308 -5.50 0.32 -1.97
CA ILE A 308 -4.69 -0.13 -0.84
C ILE A 308 -5.51 0.06 0.43
N ARG A 309 -5.98 -1.05 1.03
CA ARG A 309 -6.96 -0.98 2.13
C ARG A 309 -6.63 -1.85 3.32
N THR A 310 -6.81 -1.29 4.52
CA THR A 310 -6.94 -2.05 5.77
C THR A 310 -8.35 -1.85 6.34
N SER A 311 -9.00 -2.93 6.76
CA SER A 311 -10.40 -2.85 7.24
C SER A 311 -10.54 -2.63 8.75
N ASN A 312 -9.49 -2.83 9.55
CA ASN A 312 -9.51 -2.58 11.00
C ASN A 312 -8.27 -1.77 11.44
N ASN A 313 -7.41 -2.37 12.27
CA ASN A 313 -6.31 -1.72 12.98
C ASN A 313 -4.96 -1.79 12.24
N GLY A 314 -4.95 -2.32 11.02
CA GLY A 314 -3.74 -2.51 10.22
C GLY A 314 -3.13 -1.18 9.79
N ASN A 315 -1.85 -0.97 10.06
CA ASN A 315 -1.11 0.17 9.53
C ASN A 315 -0.86 -0.01 8.03
N ILE A 316 -0.85 1.09 7.28
CA ILE A 316 -0.46 1.11 5.87
C ILE A 316 0.84 1.89 5.73
N ASN A 317 1.83 1.27 5.09
CA ASN A 317 3.05 1.92 4.64
C ASN A 317 3.18 1.72 3.13
N ALA A 318 2.84 2.75 2.34
CA ALA A 318 2.95 2.71 0.89
C ALA A 318 4.04 3.68 0.41
N GLN A 319 4.98 3.17 -0.37
CA GLN A 319 6.12 3.91 -0.90
C GLN A 319 6.09 3.85 -2.43
N GLN A 320 6.60 4.88 -3.10
CA GLN A 320 6.86 4.90 -4.55
C GLN A 320 5.71 4.34 -5.40
N VAL A 321 4.48 4.79 -5.13
CA VAL A 321 3.28 4.37 -5.88
C VAL A 321 2.99 5.39 -6.97
N GLN A 322 2.85 4.93 -8.20
CA GLN A 322 2.51 5.73 -9.38
C GLN A 322 1.24 5.19 -10.02
N GLY A 323 0.32 6.10 -10.39
CA GLY A 323 -0.91 5.69 -11.04
C GLY A 323 -1.79 6.82 -11.55
N ALA A 324 -2.93 6.47 -12.16
CA ALA A 324 -3.93 7.47 -12.53
C ALA A 324 -4.86 7.77 -11.34
N SER A 325 -5.36 6.73 -10.67
CA SER A 325 -6.11 6.84 -9.43
C SER A 325 -5.52 5.96 -8.35
N VAL A 326 -5.21 6.55 -7.20
CA VAL A 326 -4.66 5.85 -6.04
C VAL A 326 -5.55 6.10 -4.84
N LEU A 327 -6.00 5.03 -4.20
CA LEU A 327 -6.78 5.08 -2.97
C LEU A 327 -6.06 4.32 -1.86
N VAL A 328 -5.73 5.04 -0.79
CA VAL A 328 -5.18 4.49 0.43
C VAL A 328 -6.19 4.68 1.55
N ARG A 329 -6.67 3.60 2.15
CA ARG A 329 -7.67 3.70 3.22
C ARG A 329 -7.43 2.74 4.36
N SER A 330 -7.45 3.28 5.57
CA SER A 330 -7.48 2.53 6.83
C SER A 330 -8.72 2.95 7.63
N ILE A 331 -9.17 2.13 8.58
CA ILE A 331 -10.17 2.57 9.56
C ILE A 331 -9.45 3.14 10.78
N ASN A 332 -8.67 2.32 11.49
CA ASN A 332 -8.04 2.72 12.76
C ASN A 332 -6.51 2.75 12.71
N GLY A 333 -5.89 2.04 11.76
CA GLY A 333 -4.43 2.00 11.62
C GLY A 333 -3.86 3.29 11.03
N ASN A 334 -2.61 3.58 11.37
CA ASN A 334 -1.88 4.73 10.84
C ASN A 334 -1.58 4.54 9.35
N ILE A 335 -1.62 5.62 8.59
CA ILE A 335 -1.26 5.64 7.17
C ILE A 335 0.02 6.45 6.99
N LYS A 336 1.05 5.80 6.45
CA LYS A 336 2.29 6.43 6.03
C LYS A 336 2.42 6.28 4.52
N VAL A 337 2.53 7.39 3.81
CA VAL A 337 2.72 7.40 2.36
C VAL A 337 3.92 8.25 1.95
N GLN A 338 4.74 7.75 1.03
CA GLN A 338 5.98 8.41 0.61
C GLN A 338 6.17 8.30 -0.90
N ASN A 339 6.47 9.42 -1.56
CA ASN A 339 6.76 9.49 -2.99
C ASN A 339 5.60 8.92 -3.83
N ILE A 340 4.40 9.45 -3.67
CA ILE A 340 3.22 9.03 -4.42
C ILE A 340 2.99 10.02 -5.56
N ALA A 341 2.80 9.50 -6.78
CA ALA A 341 2.44 10.29 -7.95
C ALA A 341 1.11 9.80 -8.52
N SER A 342 0.13 10.69 -8.67
CA SER A 342 -1.18 10.37 -9.24
C SER A 342 -1.58 11.36 -10.34
N SER A 343 -1.80 10.88 -11.56
CA SER A 343 -2.15 11.77 -12.68
C SER A 343 -3.59 12.28 -12.63
N GLU A 344 -4.50 11.63 -11.90
CA GLU A 344 -5.90 12.05 -11.74
C GLU A 344 -6.26 12.27 -10.26
N THR A 345 -6.37 11.20 -9.47
CA THR A 345 -6.89 11.28 -8.10
C THR A 345 -6.04 10.54 -7.10
N LEU A 346 -5.77 11.16 -5.95
CA LEU A 346 -5.19 10.51 -4.79
C LEU A 346 -6.12 10.72 -3.59
N THR A 347 -6.62 9.62 -3.04
CA THR A 347 -7.48 9.64 -1.85
C THR A 347 -6.78 8.94 -0.70
N ILE A 348 -6.63 9.62 0.44
CA ILE A 348 -6.01 9.06 1.64
C ILE A 348 -6.96 9.25 2.83
N HIS A 349 -7.63 8.18 3.24
CA HIS A 349 -8.65 8.25 4.28
C HIS A 349 -8.33 7.36 5.48
N SER A 350 -8.50 7.92 6.67
CA SER A 350 -8.48 7.22 7.96
C SER A 350 -9.73 7.62 8.76
N SER A 351 -10.17 6.82 9.73
CA SER A 351 -11.13 7.30 10.75
C SER A 351 -10.37 7.88 11.93
N ASP A 352 -9.50 7.09 12.56
CA ASP A 352 -8.84 7.48 13.82
C ASP A 352 -7.31 7.51 13.73
N GLY A 353 -6.72 6.77 12.78
CA GLY A 353 -5.29 6.70 12.60
C GLY A 353 -4.68 8.01 12.12
N SER A 354 -3.43 8.25 12.53
CA SER A 354 -2.62 9.36 12.02
C SER A 354 -2.28 9.17 10.54
N ILE A 355 -2.23 10.28 9.78
CA ILE A 355 -1.81 10.27 8.38
C ILE A 355 -0.51 11.05 8.26
N ILE A 356 0.52 10.38 7.77
CA ILE A 356 1.86 10.93 7.56
C ILE A 356 2.18 10.83 6.08
N THR A 357 2.45 11.97 5.46
CA THR A 357 2.87 12.05 4.05
C THR A 357 4.21 12.78 3.95
N ASN A 358 5.04 12.43 2.96
CA ASN A 358 6.34 13.10 2.75
C ASN A 358 6.42 13.85 1.43
N GLN A 359 6.13 13.18 0.32
CA GLN A 359 6.16 13.77 -1.01
C GLN A 359 4.99 13.20 -1.81
N ILE A 360 4.06 14.08 -2.17
CA ILE A 360 2.84 13.77 -2.90
C ILE A 360 2.76 14.70 -4.11
N ASP A 361 2.50 14.12 -5.27
CA ASP A 361 2.20 14.83 -6.50
C ASP A 361 0.90 14.25 -7.07
N ALA A 362 -0.20 14.99 -7.01
CA ALA A 362 -1.51 14.50 -7.44
C ALA A 362 -2.36 15.59 -8.06
N SER A 363 -2.95 15.36 -9.25
CA SER A 363 -3.85 16.35 -9.87
C SER A 363 -5.00 16.76 -8.95
N SER A 364 -5.66 15.80 -8.30
CA SER A 364 -6.64 16.02 -7.24
C SER A 364 -6.31 15.17 -6.03
N LEU A 365 -6.24 15.80 -4.85
CA LEU A 365 -5.91 15.17 -3.58
C LEU A 365 -7.05 15.33 -2.57
N ASP A 366 -7.47 14.24 -1.95
CA ASP A 366 -8.39 14.23 -0.81
C ASP A 366 -7.79 13.45 0.37
N VAL A 367 -7.30 14.17 1.38
CA VAL A 367 -6.76 13.61 2.63
C VAL A 367 -7.74 13.85 3.76
N ARG A 368 -8.25 12.77 4.37
CA ARG A 368 -9.24 12.87 5.45
C ARG A 368 -8.95 11.97 6.63
N THR A 369 -9.19 12.49 7.83
CA THR A 369 -9.29 11.71 9.07
C THR A 369 -10.37 12.27 9.99
N VAL A 370 -10.86 11.52 10.97
CA VAL A 370 -11.80 12.06 11.97
C VAL A 370 -11.01 12.61 13.13
N ASN A 371 -10.20 11.79 13.80
CA ASN A 371 -9.52 12.17 15.04
C ASN A 371 -7.99 12.19 14.96
N GLY A 372 -7.39 11.50 13.99
CA GLY A 372 -5.94 11.39 13.88
C GLY A 372 -5.27 12.72 13.48
N PRO A 373 -4.03 12.99 13.92
CA PRO A 373 -3.25 14.10 13.39
C PRO A 373 -2.85 13.83 11.93
N MET A 374 -2.68 14.91 11.17
CA MET A 374 -2.12 14.89 9.82
C MET A 374 -0.78 15.62 9.81
N ILE A 375 0.26 14.94 9.36
CA ILE A 375 1.60 15.50 9.15
C ILE A 375 1.94 15.33 7.67
N LEU A 376 2.08 16.44 6.97
CA LEU A 376 2.29 16.46 5.53
C LEU A 376 3.62 17.15 5.23
N GLY A 377 4.48 16.51 4.44
CA GLY A 377 5.70 17.13 3.92
C GLY A 377 5.39 18.06 2.76
N LEU A 378 5.84 17.68 1.55
CA LEU A 378 5.49 18.32 0.29
C LEU A 378 4.21 17.72 -0.30
N VAL A 379 3.23 18.57 -0.55
CA VAL A 379 1.98 18.23 -1.25
C VAL A 379 1.82 19.13 -2.47
N ALA A 380 1.91 18.55 -3.67
CA ALA A 380 1.76 19.23 -4.95
C ALA A 380 0.53 18.72 -5.72
N GLY A 381 -0.20 19.62 -6.40
CA GLY A 381 -1.38 19.25 -7.19
C GLY A 381 -2.20 20.41 -7.73
N ASN A 382 -3.32 20.15 -8.40
CA ASN A 382 -4.24 21.23 -8.82
C ASN A 382 -5.26 21.52 -7.72
N ASP A 383 -6.03 20.51 -7.30
CA ASP A 383 -7.07 20.64 -6.26
C ASP A 383 -6.69 19.83 -5.01
N LEU A 384 -6.44 20.52 -3.90
CA LEU A 384 -5.95 19.94 -2.66
C LEU A 384 -6.96 20.13 -1.53
N GLU A 385 -7.57 19.02 -1.09
CA GLU A 385 -8.48 18.98 0.04
C GLU A 385 -7.88 18.18 1.20
N ILE A 386 -7.64 18.86 2.33
CA ILE A 386 -7.05 18.26 3.55
C ILE A 386 -7.99 18.55 4.71
N ARG A 387 -8.62 17.51 5.30
CA ARG A 387 -9.67 17.70 6.32
C ARG A 387 -9.58 16.74 7.50
N THR A 388 -9.70 17.27 8.72
CA THR A 388 -9.95 16.47 9.93
C THR A 388 -11.07 17.04 10.78
N SER A 389 -11.59 16.29 11.74
CA SER A 389 -12.57 16.80 12.70
C SER A 389 -11.90 17.20 14.02
N GLY A 390 -11.12 16.30 14.61
CA GLY A 390 -10.45 16.49 15.91
C GLY A 390 -8.94 16.70 15.82
N GLY A 391 -8.29 16.20 14.78
CA GLY A 391 -6.84 16.20 14.67
C GLY A 391 -6.22 17.56 14.36
N ASN A 392 -4.95 17.72 14.72
CA ASN A 392 -4.12 18.82 14.21
C ASN A 392 -3.67 18.54 12.78
N ILE A 393 -3.51 19.59 11.99
CA ILE A 393 -2.93 19.53 10.65
C ILE A 393 -1.61 20.31 10.67
N SER A 394 -0.52 19.63 10.32
CA SER A 394 0.79 20.24 10.09
C SER A 394 1.21 19.93 8.65
N ALA A 395 1.54 20.97 7.88
CA ALA A 395 2.04 20.81 6.51
C ALA A 395 3.31 21.65 6.31
N ASP A 396 4.38 21.04 5.79
CA ASP A 396 5.63 21.75 5.52
C ASP A 396 5.48 22.63 4.27
N ARG A 397 4.98 22.06 3.18
CA ARG A 397 4.80 22.76 1.90
C ARG A 397 3.59 22.28 1.12
N ILE A 398 2.79 23.25 0.66
CA ILE A 398 1.64 23.01 -0.23
C ILE A 398 1.84 23.82 -1.52
N GLU A 399 1.81 23.15 -2.67
CA GLU A 399 1.97 23.77 -3.99
C GLU A 399 0.79 23.39 -4.88
N GLY A 400 0.07 24.36 -5.46
CA GLY A 400 -1.02 23.99 -6.36
C GLY A 400 -1.85 25.10 -6.97
N GLU A 401 -3.09 24.80 -7.37
CA GLU A 401 -4.04 25.81 -7.85
C GLU A 401 -5.03 26.18 -6.74
N LEU A 402 -5.64 25.19 -6.10
CA LEU A 402 -6.59 25.34 -5.00
C LEU A 402 -6.12 24.54 -3.80
N ALA A 403 -6.06 25.18 -2.62
CA ALA A 403 -5.69 24.53 -1.37
C ALA A 403 -6.72 24.81 -0.27
N SER A 404 -7.32 23.73 0.26
CA SER A 404 -8.39 23.79 1.26
C SER A 404 -8.00 22.93 2.46
N VAL A 405 -7.52 23.58 3.52
CA VAL A 405 -7.06 22.92 4.76
C VAL A 405 -8.04 23.20 5.89
N ARG A 406 -8.68 22.16 6.42
CA ARG A 406 -9.78 22.35 7.39
C ARG A 406 -9.73 21.40 8.57
N THR A 407 -10.04 21.93 9.74
CA THR A 407 -10.30 21.13 10.94
C THR A 407 -11.50 21.71 11.71
N THR A 408 -12.10 20.93 12.61
CA THR A 408 -13.13 21.48 13.51
C THR A 408 -12.50 21.90 14.82
N GLN A 409 -11.75 21.01 15.48
CA GLN A 409 -11.24 21.23 16.82
C GLN A 409 -9.72 21.45 16.90
N GLY A 410 -8.97 20.91 15.95
CA GLY A 410 -7.51 20.97 15.98
C GLY A 410 -6.94 22.28 15.46
N ASN A 411 -5.61 22.40 15.60
CA ASN A 411 -4.84 23.51 15.05
C ASN A 411 -4.43 23.23 13.60
N ILE A 412 -4.24 24.28 12.82
CA ILE A 412 -3.64 24.25 11.48
C ILE A 412 -2.30 24.97 11.56
N ALA A 413 -1.22 24.30 11.14
CA ALA A 413 0.12 24.86 11.00
C ALA A 413 0.64 24.58 9.59
N VAL A 414 0.96 25.62 8.81
CA VAL A 414 1.49 25.45 7.44
C VAL A 414 2.74 26.31 7.21
N GLY A 415 3.84 25.70 6.77
CA GLY A 415 5.13 26.39 6.62
C GLY A 415 5.25 27.24 5.35
N LEU A 416 4.85 26.70 4.19
CA LEU A 416 4.86 27.42 2.91
C LEU A 416 3.66 27.00 2.08
N VAL A 417 2.97 27.96 1.47
CA VAL A 417 1.92 27.70 0.48
C VAL A 417 2.19 28.53 -0.77
N SER A 418 2.35 27.86 -1.91
CA SER A 418 2.41 28.52 -3.22
C SER A 418 1.26 28.02 -4.08
N ALA A 419 0.15 28.76 -4.06
CA ALA A 419 -1.02 28.48 -4.87
C ALA A 419 -1.15 29.48 -6.02
N LYS A 420 -1.60 29.04 -7.21
CA LYS A 420 -1.96 29.95 -8.30
C LYS A 420 -3.34 30.58 -8.10
N GLY A 421 -4.24 29.90 -7.39
CA GLY A 421 -5.62 30.30 -7.13
C GLY A 421 -5.86 30.57 -5.65
N GLN A 422 -6.84 29.87 -5.05
CA GLN A 422 -7.31 30.16 -3.71
C GLN A 422 -6.66 29.28 -2.64
N VAL A 423 -6.30 29.88 -1.51
CA VAL A 423 -5.93 29.21 -0.26
C VAL A 423 -7.01 29.45 0.79
N ASP A 424 -7.62 28.39 1.33
CA ASP A 424 -8.60 28.46 2.42
C ASP A 424 -8.18 27.61 3.62
N LEU A 425 -7.88 28.29 4.73
CA LEU A 425 -7.51 27.71 6.02
C LEU A 425 -8.66 27.91 7.00
N LYS A 426 -9.25 26.82 7.50
CA LYS A 426 -10.42 26.91 8.38
C LYS A 426 -10.36 25.99 9.59
N SER A 427 -10.48 26.57 10.78
CA SER A 427 -10.77 25.83 12.02
C SER A 427 -12.09 26.30 12.61
N SER A 428 -12.71 25.56 13.53
CA SER A 428 -13.82 26.09 14.32
C SER A 428 -13.33 26.56 15.70
N SER A 429 -12.47 25.79 16.37
CA SER A 429 -11.96 26.16 17.69
C SER A 429 -10.45 26.20 17.84
N GLY A 430 -9.68 25.66 16.89
CA GLY A 430 -8.23 25.69 16.96
C GLY A 430 -7.62 26.93 16.32
N ASN A 431 -6.33 27.12 16.61
CA ASN A 431 -5.51 28.19 16.07
C ASN A 431 -5.10 27.88 14.63
N ILE A 432 -4.91 28.94 13.84
CA ILE A 432 -4.37 28.85 12.48
C ILE A 432 -3.05 29.60 12.47
N SER A 433 -1.96 28.91 12.15
CA SER A 433 -0.63 29.49 11.95
C SER A 433 -0.14 29.15 10.55
N ALA A 434 0.26 30.15 9.76
CA ALA A 434 0.89 29.88 8.48
C ALA A 434 1.92 30.94 8.07
N GLN A 435 2.94 30.50 7.34
CA GLN A 435 4.02 31.34 6.83
C GLN A 435 4.10 31.24 5.31
N HIS A 436 4.63 32.28 4.67
CA HIS A 436 4.92 32.33 3.23
C HIS A 436 3.75 31.85 2.36
N LEU A 437 2.67 32.65 2.35
CA LEU A 437 1.44 32.35 1.64
C LEU A 437 1.38 33.15 0.34
N GLU A 438 1.40 32.46 -0.79
CA GLU A 438 1.23 33.01 -2.13
C GLU A 438 -0.05 32.45 -2.79
N GLY A 439 -0.85 33.32 -3.40
CA GLY A 439 -2.15 32.97 -3.93
C GLY A 439 -2.82 34.08 -4.74
N GLU A 440 -3.86 33.75 -5.50
CA GLU A 440 -4.80 34.76 -5.98
C GLU A 440 -5.59 35.35 -4.80
N SER A 441 -6.06 34.49 -3.90
CA SER A 441 -6.75 34.89 -2.66
C SER A 441 -6.40 33.97 -1.49
N VAL A 442 -6.29 34.53 -0.29
CA VAL A 442 -6.05 33.79 0.96
C VAL A 442 -7.19 34.07 1.95
N SER A 443 -7.78 33.01 2.51
CA SER A 443 -8.83 33.07 3.53
C SER A 443 -8.40 32.27 4.75
N ALA A 444 -8.34 32.89 5.93
CA ALA A 444 -8.08 32.23 7.20
C ALA A 444 -9.21 32.52 8.18
N LYS A 445 -9.92 31.48 8.64
CA LYS A 445 -11.13 31.62 9.46
C LYS A 445 -11.16 30.66 10.63
N THR A 446 -11.42 31.18 11.82
CA THR A 446 -11.70 30.39 13.03
C THR A 446 -12.82 31.04 13.84
N SER A 447 -13.52 30.30 14.70
CA SER A 447 -14.52 30.91 15.58
C SER A 447 -13.91 31.29 16.92
N LYS A 448 -13.10 30.41 17.51
CA LYS A 448 -12.54 30.60 18.87
C LYS A 448 -11.02 30.70 18.93
N GLY A 449 -10.31 30.22 17.91
CA GLY A 449 -8.85 30.25 17.88
C GLY A 449 -8.31 31.62 17.49
N SER A 450 -6.99 31.77 17.64
CA SER A 450 -6.25 32.89 17.08
C SER A 450 -5.72 32.56 15.69
N ILE A 451 -5.52 33.60 14.87
CA ILE A 451 -4.93 33.52 13.53
C ILE A 451 -3.57 34.21 13.59
N THR A 452 -2.53 33.53 13.12
CA THR A 452 -1.16 34.03 13.04
C THR A 452 -0.65 33.79 11.63
N LEU A 453 -0.51 34.85 10.83
CA LEU A 453 0.03 34.75 9.47
C LEU A 453 1.31 35.58 9.30
N GLU A 454 2.24 35.08 8.51
CA GLU A 454 3.50 35.78 8.20
C GLU A 454 3.79 35.71 6.70
N ASN A 455 4.19 36.84 6.10
CA ASN A 455 4.59 36.94 4.69
C ASN A 455 3.49 36.43 3.73
N VAL A 456 2.39 37.17 3.65
CA VAL A 456 1.24 36.84 2.78
C VAL A 456 1.25 37.76 1.57
N ALA A 457 1.34 37.19 0.37
CA ALA A 457 1.32 37.91 -0.90
C ALA A 457 0.22 37.37 -1.81
N THR A 458 -0.78 38.20 -2.11
CA THR A 458 -1.87 37.83 -3.02
C THR A 458 -2.09 38.83 -4.14
N SER A 459 -2.72 38.40 -5.23
CA SER A 459 -3.09 39.32 -6.32
C SER A 459 -4.49 39.93 -6.16
N ARG A 460 -5.37 39.34 -5.34
CA ARG A 460 -6.73 39.84 -5.07
C ARG A 460 -6.97 40.12 -3.59
N GLU A 461 -7.28 39.10 -2.79
CA GLU A 461 -7.83 39.30 -1.46
C GLU A 461 -7.08 38.52 -0.38
N ILE A 462 -6.95 39.12 0.81
CA ILE A 462 -6.59 38.46 2.05
C ILE A 462 -7.76 38.66 3.03
N SER A 463 -8.36 37.57 3.52
CA SER A 463 -9.54 37.58 4.40
C SER A 463 -9.26 36.85 5.71
N LEU A 464 -9.14 37.60 6.80
CA LEU A 464 -8.85 37.09 8.15
C LEU A 464 -10.07 37.27 9.03
N GLN A 465 -10.57 36.19 9.62
CA GLN A 465 -11.77 36.25 10.45
C GLN A 465 -11.70 35.38 11.69
N THR A 466 -11.94 35.99 12.85
CA THR A 466 -12.20 35.28 14.12
C THR A 466 -13.40 35.85 14.86
N SER A 467 -14.01 35.07 15.76
CA SER A 467 -15.06 35.59 16.65
C SER A 467 -14.51 35.94 18.03
N GLU A 468 -13.70 35.08 18.65
CA GLU A 468 -13.25 35.24 20.05
C GLU A 468 -11.72 35.28 20.23
N GLY A 469 -10.92 34.96 19.21
CA GLY A 469 -9.45 34.95 19.31
C GLY A 469 -8.79 36.21 18.74
N ASN A 470 -7.47 36.23 18.75
CA ASN A 470 -6.68 37.35 18.22
C ASN A 470 -6.32 37.12 16.75
N ILE A 471 -6.11 38.21 16.01
CA ILE A 471 -5.52 38.18 14.68
C ILE A 471 -4.15 38.83 14.77
N PHE A 472 -3.09 38.07 14.52
CA PHE A 472 -1.73 38.55 14.33
C PHE A 472 -1.32 38.31 12.88
N ALA A 473 -0.91 39.36 12.18
CA ALA A 473 -0.46 39.22 10.80
C ALA A 473 0.74 40.11 10.47
N GLU A 474 1.82 39.51 9.99
CA GLU A 474 3.04 40.21 9.62
C GLU A 474 3.24 40.18 8.09
N HIS A 475 3.51 41.35 7.50
CA HIS A 475 3.68 41.57 6.06
C HIS A 475 2.52 41.03 5.20
N LEU A 476 1.49 41.85 5.02
CA LEU A 476 0.34 41.56 4.16
C LEU A 476 0.41 42.38 2.88
N LYS A 477 0.49 41.72 1.73
CA LYS A 477 0.53 42.35 0.41
C LYS A 477 -0.60 41.82 -0.47
N GLY A 478 -1.45 42.70 -0.97
CA GLY A 478 -2.53 42.32 -1.88
C GLY A 478 -3.35 43.50 -2.40
N ALA A 479 -4.35 43.25 -3.24
CA ALA A 479 -5.24 44.33 -3.66
C ALA A 479 -6.18 44.76 -2.52
N PHE A 480 -6.73 43.79 -1.79
CA PHE A 480 -7.63 44.02 -0.66
C PHE A 480 -7.27 43.14 0.53
N VAL A 481 -7.25 43.74 1.72
CA VAL A 481 -7.06 43.05 3.00
C VAL A 481 -8.28 43.29 3.87
N THR A 482 -8.93 42.24 4.33
CA THR A 482 -10.04 42.30 5.28
C THR A 482 -9.64 41.57 6.56
N ALA A 483 -9.68 42.27 7.69
CA ALA A 483 -9.47 41.67 9.01
C ALA A 483 -10.68 41.94 9.91
N ARG A 484 -11.31 40.88 10.42
CA ARG A 484 -12.55 40.99 11.21
C ARG A 484 -12.48 40.13 12.47
N ALA A 485 -12.65 40.76 13.63
CA ALA A 485 -12.85 40.09 14.91
C ALA A 485 -14.20 40.52 15.52
N THR A 486 -15.17 39.61 15.59
CA THR A 486 -16.59 39.99 15.75
C THR A 486 -17.12 40.00 17.18
N SER A 487 -16.46 39.36 18.14
CA SER A 487 -16.91 39.32 19.54
C SER A 487 -15.84 39.84 20.51
N LYS A 488 -14.64 39.26 20.54
CA LYS A 488 -13.52 39.64 21.41
C LYS A 488 -12.19 39.29 20.74
N GLY A 489 -11.13 39.98 21.12
CA GLY A 489 -9.76 39.71 20.70
C GLY A 489 -9.11 40.93 20.07
N ASP A 490 -7.79 40.94 20.00
CA ASP A 490 -7.03 42.06 19.44
C ASP A 490 -6.68 41.79 17.97
N ILE A 491 -6.57 42.86 17.18
CA ILE A 491 -6.06 42.80 15.81
C ILE A 491 -4.72 43.52 15.79
N GLU A 492 -3.64 42.75 15.62
CA GLU A 492 -2.29 43.28 15.44
C GLU A 492 -1.76 42.93 14.05
N THR A 493 -1.33 43.96 13.33
CA THR A 493 -0.73 43.79 12.00
C THR A 493 0.57 44.58 11.90
N GLY A 494 1.56 44.02 11.21
CA GLY A 494 2.84 44.68 10.93
C GLY A 494 2.73 45.69 9.79
N LEU A 495 3.22 45.32 8.61
CA LEU A 495 3.06 46.09 7.37
C LEU A 495 1.86 45.58 6.55
N ILE A 496 1.03 46.50 6.06
CA ILE A 496 -0.04 46.23 5.09
C ILE A 496 0.21 47.04 3.81
N GLU A 497 0.44 46.35 2.69
CA GLU A 497 0.51 46.90 1.33
C GLU A 497 -0.79 46.58 0.55
N ALA A 498 -1.91 47.23 0.88
CA ALA A 498 -3.23 46.96 0.28
C ALA A 498 -4.29 48.04 0.54
N HIS A 499 -5.48 47.89 -0.06
CA HIS A 499 -6.71 48.51 0.44
C HIS A 499 -7.26 47.70 1.63
N ALA A 500 -7.19 48.22 2.85
CA ALA A 500 -7.53 47.50 4.07
C ALA A 500 -8.93 47.86 4.62
N ASP A 501 -9.72 46.85 5.00
CA ASP A 501 -10.97 46.97 5.78
C ASP A 501 -10.83 46.19 7.10
N VAL A 502 -10.62 46.91 8.20
CA VAL A 502 -10.37 46.35 9.53
C VAL A 502 -11.55 46.65 10.44
N ASN A 503 -12.18 45.60 10.99
CA ASN A 503 -13.32 45.76 11.89
C ASN A 503 -13.13 44.95 13.17
N LEU A 504 -13.18 45.63 14.32
CA LEU A 504 -13.14 45.01 15.64
C LEU A 504 -14.31 45.48 16.48
N ARG A 505 -14.95 44.54 17.19
CA ARG A 505 -16.04 44.86 18.10
C ARG A 505 -15.55 45.19 19.52
N ASN A 506 -14.67 44.35 20.08
CA ASN A 506 -14.12 44.54 21.43
C ASN A 506 -12.66 44.05 21.46
N GLY A 507 -11.73 44.93 21.85
CA GLY A 507 -10.29 44.69 21.89
C GLY A 507 -9.55 45.84 21.22
N ASP A 508 -8.23 45.81 21.24
CA ASP A 508 -7.41 46.86 20.67
C ASP A 508 -7.05 46.55 19.20
N ILE A 509 -6.90 47.60 18.38
CA ILE A 509 -6.40 47.48 17.02
C ILE A 509 -5.03 48.15 16.93
N GLN A 510 -4.03 47.40 16.50
CA GLN A 510 -2.69 47.88 16.19
C GLN A 510 -2.33 47.57 14.74
N ILE A 511 -2.10 48.61 13.96
CA ILE A 511 -1.55 48.53 12.59
C ILE A 511 -0.20 49.23 12.62
N GLY A 512 0.89 48.48 12.50
CA GLY A 512 2.25 49.01 12.55
C GLY A 512 2.48 50.03 11.43
N GLN A 513 2.28 49.61 10.18
CA GLN A 513 2.43 50.44 9.00
C GLN A 513 1.42 50.06 7.91
N ILE A 514 0.83 51.06 7.26
CA ILE A 514 0.01 50.86 6.06
C ILE A 514 0.51 51.69 4.87
N ILE A 515 0.60 51.03 3.72
CA ILE A 515 0.86 51.58 2.39
C ILE A 515 -0.39 51.32 1.55
N GLY A 516 -1.30 52.30 1.46
CA GLY A 516 -2.59 52.14 0.77
C GLY A 516 -3.73 52.93 1.40
N SER A 517 -4.96 52.44 1.24
CA SER A 517 -6.16 53.03 1.86
C SER A 517 -6.60 52.19 3.05
N LEU A 518 -7.17 52.81 4.07
CA LEU A 518 -7.67 52.13 5.27
C LEU A 518 -9.12 52.53 5.56
N MET A 519 -9.98 51.55 5.79
CA MET A 519 -11.25 51.71 6.47
C MET A 519 -11.20 50.90 7.76
N LEU A 520 -11.27 51.58 8.90
CA LEU A 520 -11.19 50.96 10.21
C LEU A 520 -12.42 51.31 11.05
N LYS A 521 -13.05 50.30 11.64
CA LYS A 521 -14.13 50.47 12.62
C LYS A 521 -13.82 49.72 13.91
N SER A 522 -13.77 50.45 15.02
CA SER A 522 -13.70 49.90 16.37
C SER A 522 -14.94 50.32 17.16
N SER A 523 -15.53 49.38 17.91
CA SER A 523 -16.61 49.72 18.85
C SER A 523 -16.09 49.97 20.26
N ASN A 524 -15.19 49.12 20.78
CA ASN A 524 -14.57 49.27 22.10
C ASN A 524 -13.10 48.83 22.06
N GLY A 525 -12.19 49.71 22.50
CA GLY A 525 -10.74 49.50 22.55
C GLY A 525 -9.96 50.56 21.77
N ASP A 526 -8.69 50.69 22.09
CA ASP A 526 -7.81 51.72 21.53
C ASP A 526 -7.35 51.34 20.11
N VAL A 527 -7.10 52.37 19.30
CA VAL A 527 -6.73 52.20 17.89
C VAL A 527 -5.41 52.89 17.64
N ASN A 528 -4.38 52.12 17.31
CA ASN A 528 -3.06 52.61 16.94
C ASN A 528 -2.78 52.27 15.47
N VAL A 529 -2.54 53.29 14.64
CA VAL A 529 -2.27 53.11 13.20
C VAL A 529 -1.05 53.93 12.79
N GLY A 530 -0.01 53.26 12.30
CA GLY A 530 1.08 53.92 11.56
C GLY A 530 0.78 53.96 10.07
N VAL A 531 0.91 55.12 9.44
CA VAL A 531 0.68 55.31 8.02
C VAL A 531 1.98 55.74 7.37
N GLU A 532 2.57 54.89 6.53
CA GLU A 532 3.83 55.19 5.85
C GLU A 532 3.57 55.94 4.54
N LYS A 533 2.61 55.46 3.73
CA LYS A 533 2.22 56.12 2.47
C LYS A 533 0.71 56.23 2.36
N ILE A 534 0.25 57.48 2.37
CA ILE A 534 -1.15 57.84 2.54
C ILE A 534 -1.92 57.76 1.21
N GLN A 535 -3.04 57.03 1.22
CA GLN A 535 -4.19 57.28 0.34
C GLN A 535 -5.40 57.74 1.21
N ASN A 536 -6.61 57.26 0.93
CA ASN A 536 -7.77 57.58 1.78
C ASN A 536 -7.74 56.74 3.06
N VAL A 537 -7.70 57.39 4.22
CA VAL A 537 -7.76 56.74 5.53
C VAL A 537 -9.04 57.19 6.24
N ARG A 538 -9.84 56.22 6.68
CA ARG A 538 -11.09 56.45 7.41
C ARG A 538 -11.10 55.59 8.67
N ILE A 539 -11.06 56.22 9.84
CA ILE A 539 -11.09 55.54 11.14
C ILE A 539 -12.34 55.98 11.91
N GLN A 540 -13.11 55.02 12.40
CA GLN A 540 -14.28 55.25 13.25
C GLN A 540 -14.13 54.45 14.54
N SER A 541 -13.96 55.14 15.66
CA SER A 541 -13.95 54.56 17.00
C SER A 541 -15.15 55.07 17.80
N SER A 542 -15.88 54.16 18.47
CA SER A 542 -16.98 54.57 19.36
C SER A 542 -16.46 54.85 20.77
N ASN A 543 -15.70 53.90 21.36
CA ASN A 543 -15.17 53.98 22.72
C ASN A 543 -13.71 53.51 22.76
N GLY A 544 -12.77 54.46 22.69
CA GLY A 544 -11.32 54.20 22.73
C GLY A 544 -10.56 55.35 22.08
N ASP A 545 -9.32 55.54 22.51
CA ASP A 545 -8.45 56.60 21.97
C ASP A 545 -7.89 56.16 20.62
N VAL A 546 -7.65 57.13 19.74
CA VAL A 546 -7.09 56.90 18.41
C VAL A 546 -5.74 57.57 18.31
N THR A 547 -4.68 56.78 18.17
CA THR A 547 -3.32 57.26 17.88
C THR A 547 -3.02 57.02 16.41
N LEU A 548 -2.73 58.11 15.69
CA LEU A 548 -2.25 58.05 14.31
C LEU A 548 -0.76 58.44 14.30
N SER A 549 0.08 57.62 13.67
CA SER A 549 1.50 57.93 13.48
C SER A 549 1.79 58.11 12.00
N ALA A 550 2.49 59.19 11.62
CA ALA A 550 2.78 59.49 10.21
C ALA A 550 4.18 60.14 10.03
N PRO A 551 4.86 59.95 8.88
CA PRO A 551 6.18 60.53 8.59
C PRO A 551 6.20 62.05 8.76
N GLU A 552 7.31 62.65 9.20
CA GLU A 552 7.41 64.11 9.44
C GLU A 552 7.10 64.97 8.20
N ASP A 553 7.28 64.43 7.00
CA ASP A 553 7.00 65.07 5.72
C ASP A 553 5.61 64.74 5.15
N PHE A 554 4.71 64.15 5.95
CA PHE A 554 3.41 63.71 5.44
C PHE A 554 2.53 64.89 4.97
N ALA A 555 1.89 64.69 3.81
CA ALA A 555 0.95 65.63 3.23
C ALA A 555 -0.47 65.03 3.19
N ALA A 556 -1.41 65.60 3.92
CA ALA A 556 -2.81 65.15 3.93
C ALA A 556 -3.81 66.30 4.15
N THR A 557 -5.07 66.02 3.81
CA THR A 557 -6.22 66.78 4.34
C THR A 557 -6.74 66.05 5.57
N LEU A 558 -6.73 66.70 6.73
CA LEU A 558 -7.20 66.16 8.00
C LEU A 558 -8.66 66.57 8.24
N ASP A 559 -9.54 65.60 8.51
CA ASP A 559 -10.90 65.78 9.02
C ASP A 559 -11.07 64.92 10.28
N LEU A 560 -10.72 65.51 11.43
CA LEU A 560 -10.68 64.84 12.72
C LEU A 560 -11.85 65.32 13.58
N ALA A 561 -12.52 64.41 14.29
CA ALA A 561 -13.32 64.80 15.43
C ALA A 561 -13.27 63.79 16.57
N GLY A 562 -13.02 64.27 17.78
CA GLY A 562 -12.79 63.47 18.97
C GLY A 562 -13.50 64.05 20.20
N LYS A 563 -13.12 63.61 21.39
CA LYS A 563 -13.38 64.31 22.66
C LYS A 563 -12.32 65.40 22.92
N SER A 564 -11.09 65.12 22.50
CA SER A 564 -9.94 66.04 22.53
C SER A 564 -8.99 65.68 21.39
N LEU A 565 -8.25 66.68 20.90
CA LEU A 565 -7.26 66.53 19.84
C LEU A 565 -5.89 66.94 20.39
N ASP A 566 -4.91 66.04 20.35
CA ASP A 566 -3.50 66.32 20.66
C ASP A 566 -2.67 66.24 19.36
N LEU A 567 -2.26 67.42 18.89
CA LEU A 567 -1.51 67.61 17.65
C LEU A 567 -0.25 68.46 17.89
N ASP A 568 0.18 68.59 19.16
CA ASP A 568 1.22 69.54 19.56
C ASP A 568 2.56 69.26 18.85
N ARG A 569 2.83 67.99 18.56
CA ARG A 569 4.00 67.53 17.81
C ARG A 569 4.07 68.06 16.37
N TRP A 570 2.95 68.52 15.84
CA TRP A 570 2.80 69.06 14.49
C TRP A 570 2.71 70.59 14.47
N GLY A 571 2.90 71.26 15.62
CA GLY A 571 2.78 72.71 15.75
C GLY A 571 1.35 73.24 15.56
N ILE A 572 0.35 72.34 15.58
CA ILE A 572 -1.06 72.69 15.44
C ILE A 572 -1.62 72.90 16.84
N VAL A 573 -1.81 74.17 17.21
CA VAL A 573 -2.40 74.52 18.50
C VAL A 573 -3.89 74.15 18.47
N ASN A 574 -4.32 73.42 19.49
CA ASN A 574 -5.70 72.94 19.69
C ASN A 574 -6.76 74.00 19.30
N PRO A 575 -7.67 73.73 18.33
CA PRO A 575 -8.53 74.73 17.70
C PRO A 575 -9.62 75.35 18.60
N GLY A 576 -9.75 74.96 19.87
CA GLY A 576 -10.69 75.55 20.81
C GLY A 576 -11.55 74.50 21.53
N PRO A 577 -12.66 74.90 22.17
CA PRO A 577 -13.50 74.00 22.99
C PRO A 577 -14.31 72.99 22.18
N GLU A 578 -14.37 73.10 20.85
CA GLU A 578 -15.07 72.16 19.97
C GLU A 578 -14.08 71.18 19.35
N PRO A 579 -14.27 69.86 19.52
CA PRO A 579 -13.25 68.87 19.20
C PRO A 579 -13.34 68.40 17.75
N GLU A 580 -13.49 69.34 16.80
CA GLU A 580 -13.46 69.09 15.36
C GLU A 580 -12.35 69.91 14.68
N LEU A 581 -11.56 69.27 13.81
CA LEU A 581 -10.54 69.91 13.00
C LEU A 581 -10.71 69.51 11.53
N ARG A 582 -10.83 70.51 10.66
CA ARG A 582 -10.72 70.35 9.21
C ARG A 582 -9.63 71.24 8.68
N MET A 583 -8.55 70.63 8.18
CA MET A 583 -7.38 71.36 7.70
C MET A 583 -6.74 70.65 6.52
N ALA A 584 -6.47 71.40 5.44
CA ALA A 584 -5.66 70.92 4.33
C ALA A 584 -4.20 71.32 4.57
N MET A 585 -3.30 70.34 4.75
CA MET A 585 -1.86 70.63 4.87
C MET A 585 -1.25 70.92 3.51
N HIS A 586 -1.74 70.26 2.44
CA HIS A 586 -1.35 70.50 1.06
C HIS A 586 -2.56 70.43 0.09
N PRO A 587 -2.64 71.28 -0.95
CA PRO A 587 -3.71 71.23 -1.95
C PRO A 587 -3.69 69.91 -2.74
N GLY A 588 -4.82 69.21 -2.80
CA GLY A 588 -4.95 67.94 -3.54
C GLY A 588 -4.41 66.70 -2.81
N ALA A 589 -4.01 66.85 -1.54
CA ALA A 589 -3.53 65.74 -0.73
C ALA A 589 -4.68 64.78 -0.31
N PRO A 590 -4.38 63.48 -0.09
CA PRO A 590 -5.39 62.49 0.29
C PRO A 590 -6.09 62.83 1.63
N LEU A 591 -7.31 62.32 1.81
CA LEU A 591 -8.12 62.57 3.01
C LEU A 591 -7.81 61.55 4.11
N ILE A 592 -7.52 62.08 5.30
CA ILE A 592 -7.52 61.34 6.55
C ILE A 592 -8.73 61.79 7.36
N HIS A 593 -9.72 60.92 7.48
CA HIS A 593 -10.96 61.16 8.21
C HIS A 593 -11.00 60.28 9.47
N VAL A 594 -10.92 60.88 10.65
CA VAL A 594 -10.93 60.16 11.93
C VAL A 594 -12.08 60.68 12.79
N ARG A 595 -12.92 59.76 13.27
CA ARG A 595 -14.02 60.07 14.19
C ARG A 595 -13.91 59.17 15.42
N ALA A 596 -13.64 59.76 16.58
CA ALA A 596 -13.60 59.09 17.87
C ALA A 596 -14.71 59.66 18.77
N THR A 597 -15.83 58.94 18.91
CA THR A 597 -17.04 59.50 19.55
C THR A 597 -16.80 59.89 21.02
N ASN A 598 -16.12 59.03 21.78
CA ASN A 598 -15.87 59.22 23.21
C ASN A 598 -14.38 59.24 23.60
N GLY A 599 -13.46 59.14 22.63
CA GLY A 599 -12.02 59.05 22.84
C GLY A 599 -11.25 60.28 22.37
N ALA A 600 -10.00 60.41 22.83
CA ALA A 600 -9.04 61.38 22.32
C ALA A 600 -8.48 60.94 20.97
N ILE A 601 -8.03 61.90 20.16
CA ILE A 601 -7.24 61.65 18.97
C ILE A 601 -5.86 62.25 19.18
N VAL A 602 -4.81 61.44 19.00
CA VAL A 602 -3.40 61.85 19.11
C VAL A 602 -2.71 61.63 17.78
N LEU A 603 -1.96 62.63 17.31
CA LEU A 603 -1.13 62.53 16.11
C LEU A 603 0.36 62.60 16.48
N LEU A 604 1.09 61.53 16.18
CA LEU A 604 2.52 61.39 16.48
C LEU A 604 3.35 61.28 15.20
N PRO A 605 4.65 61.64 15.23
CA PRO A 605 5.57 61.27 14.17
C PRO A 605 5.74 59.74 14.15
N LEU A 606 5.88 59.16 12.94
CA LEU A 606 6.15 57.74 12.78
C LEU A 606 7.59 57.43 13.23
N GLU A 607 7.76 56.90 14.44
CA GLU A 607 9.02 56.30 14.87
C GLU A 607 9.16 54.89 14.28
N ASN A 608 10.39 54.42 14.02
CA ASN A 608 10.63 53.08 13.50
C ASN A 608 10.03 52.03 14.44
N TYR A 609 8.85 51.51 14.10
CA TYR A 609 8.12 50.57 14.93
C TYR A 609 8.70 49.16 14.74
N SER A 610 9.45 48.69 15.73
CA SER A 610 9.79 47.27 15.87
C SER A 610 8.82 46.67 16.89
N ILE A 611 7.94 45.77 16.46
CA ILE A 611 7.07 45.01 17.37
C ILE A 611 7.99 44.25 18.34
N SER A 612 7.83 44.46 19.65
CA SER A 612 8.51 43.61 20.64
C SER A 612 7.90 42.22 20.51
N SER A 613 8.70 41.24 20.11
CA SER A 613 8.29 39.85 19.90
C SER A 613 7.67 39.25 21.18
N ALA A 614 6.37 39.45 21.37
CA ALA A 614 5.62 38.89 22.49
C ALA A 614 5.21 37.46 22.13
N THR A 615 5.98 36.51 22.64
CA THR A 615 5.67 35.08 22.72
C THR A 615 5.31 34.42 21.39
N VAL A 616 6.36 34.17 20.59
CA VAL A 616 6.36 33.07 19.60
C VAL A 616 5.88 31.81 20.33
N ILE A 617 4.63 31.39 20.05
CA ILE A 617 4.20 30.02 20.33
C ILE A 617 5.21 29.12 19.61
N PRO A 618 5.72 28.04 20.23
CA PRO A 618 6.91 27.35 19.77
C PRO A 618 6.85 27.04 18.28
N HIS A 619 7.98 27.24 17.61
CA HIS A 619 8.23 26.84 16.24
C HIS A 619 7.58 25.47 15.96
N PRO A 620 7.07 25.22 14.73
CA PRO A 620 6.95 23.84 14.29
C PRO A 620 8.33 23.21 14.52
N ILE A 621 8.37 22.15 15.32
CA ILE A 621 9.58 21.35 15.50
C ILE A 621 10.05 21.02 14.08
N PRO A 622 11.27 21.43 13.65
CA PRO A 622 11.78 20.98 12.38
C PRO A 622 11.76 19.46 12.40
N LEU A 623 11.25 18.85 11.33
CA LEU A 623 11.25 17.41 11.07
C LEU A 623 12.71 16.89 11.07
N GLN A 624 13.28 16.73 12.26
CA GLN A 624 14.43 15.89 12.52
C GLN A 624 13.92 14.70 13.32
N VAL A 625 14.01 13.53 12.67
CA VAL A 625 13.95 12.18 13.23
C VAL A 625 12.54 11.64 13.54
N LEU A 626 11.88 11.12 12.50
CA LEU A 626 11.16 9.84 12.58
C LEU A 626 11.61 8.93 11.42
N SER A 627 12.93 8.79 11.29
CA SER A 627 13.60 7.68 10.60
C SER A 627 14.18 6.73 11.65
N ALA A 628 13.33 6.09 12.46
CA ALA A 628 13.68 4.90 13.23
C ALA A 628 12.39 4.18 13.68
N HIS A 629 12.25 2.93 13.22
CA HIS A 629 11.24 1.90 13.48
C HIS A 629 10.12 1.77 12.45
#